data_AF-A0A6U0KSJ6-F1
#
_entry.id   AF-A0A6U0KSJ6-F1
#
_cell.length_a   1.000
_cell.length_b   1.000
_cell.length_c   1.000
_cell.angle_alpha   90.00
_cell.angle_beta   90.00
_cell.angle_gamma   90.00
#
_symmetry.space_group_name_H-M   'P 1'
#
loop_
_entity.id
_entity.type
_entity.pdbx_description
1 polymer ?
#
loop_
_entity_poly.entity_id
_entity_poly.type
_entity_poly.pdbx_seq_one_letter_code
_entity_poly.pdbx_strand_id
1 'polypeptide(L)'
;FGALAGYLFGKNSEQSSMAMTSPVFTSNAGGKDREMSFVMPSDYWAEDGVTSAPQPLDGSGVKLQRNGGGTRAVVMFGGFASKSDVAKRKEQLLEGLKVDRDYEVKEGSTVALAQYNDPFTPGWKRRNEIAIDVVPASSSG
;
A
#
# COMPACT_ATOMS: atom_id res chain seq x y z
N PHE A 1 6.80 9.42 -6.37
CA PHE A 1 5.48 9.52 -7.00
C PHE A 1 5.52 9.82 -8.50
N GLY A 2 6.25 10.84 -8.98
CA GLY A 2 6.24 11.22 -10.41
C GLY A 2 6.57 10.10 -11.41
N ALA A 3 7.48 9.17 -11.06
CA ALA A 3 7.78 8.00 -11.90
C ALA A 3 6.57 7.05 -12.05
N LEU A 4 5.89 6.74 -10.95
CA LEU A 4 4.67 5.91 -10.93
C LEU A 4 3.53 6.54 -11.73
N ALA A 5 3.30 7.85 -11.54
CA ALA A 5 2.30 8.59 -12.31
C ALA A 5 2.66 8.62 -13.80
N GLY A 6 3.94 8.84 -14.13
CA GLY A 6 4.43 8.79 -15.50
C GLY A 6 4.13 7.45 -16.17
N TYR A 7 4.41 6.34 -15.47
CA TYR A 7 4.11 5.00 -15.97
C TYR A 7 2.61 4.80 -16.29
N LEU A 8 1.71 5.28 -15.42
CA LEU A 8 0.26 5.22 -15.67
C LEU A 8 -0.19 6.09 -16.84
N PHE A 9 0.48 7.21 -17.12
CA PHE A 9 0.08 8.16 -18.16
C PHE A 9 0.95 8.09 -19.42
N GLY A 10 1.39 6.89 -19.80
CA GLY A 10 2.04 6.64 -21.09
C GLY A 10 3.57 6.66 -21.11
N LYS A 11 4.26 6.78 -19.98
CA LYS A 11 5.71 6.50 -19.89
C LYS A 11 5.97 5.02 -19.63
N ASN A 12 5.43 4.19 -20.51
CA ASN A 12 5.58 2.74 -20.55
C ASN A 12 5.83 2.29 -21.99
N SER A 13 6.18 1.03 -22.19
CA SER A 13 6.56 0.46 -23.50
C SER A 13 5.48 0.57 -24.58
N GLU A 14 4.20 0.68 -24.21
CA GLU A 14 3.08 0.79 -25.15
C GLU A 14 2.58 2.22 -25.34
N GLN A 15 3.16 3.18 -24.63
CA GLN A 15 2.72 4.58 -24.61
C GLN A 15 1.24 4.77 -24.27
N SER A 16 0.66 3.81 -23.55
CA SER A 16 -0.77 3.74 -23.25
C SER A 16 -1.08 4.33 -21.87
N SER A 17 -2.24 4.97 -21.75
CA SER A 17 -2.74 5.47 -20.46
C SER A 17 -3.56 4.40 -19.76
N MET A 18 -3.30 4.20 -18.48
CA MET A 18 -4.01 3.27 -17.61
C MET A 18 -4.84 4.02 -16.57
N ALA A 19 -5.92 3.41 -16.10
CA ALA A 19 -6.73 3.99 -15.05
C ALA A 19 -5.93 4.08 -13.73
N MET A 20 -6.04 5.22 -13.03
CA MET A 20 -5.55 5.31 -11.66
C MET A 20 -6.45 4.50 -10.73
N THR A 21 -5.83 3.76 -9.81
CA THR A 21 -6.54 3.06 -8.74
C THR A 21 -6.27 3.71 -7.39
N SER A 22 -7.19 3.51 -6.45
CA SER A 22 -6.94 3.74 -5.03
C SER A 22 -6.93 2.41 -4.26
N PRO A 23 -6.21 2.33 -3.13
CA PRO A 23 -5.35 3.36 -2.55
C PRO A 23 -3.94 3.41 -3.17
N VAL A 24 -3.22 4.51 -2.92
CA VAL A 24 -1.75 4.56 -3.04
C VAL A 24 -1.15 4.08 -1.73
N PHE A 25 -0.27 3.09 -1.80
CA PHE A 25 0.46 2.56 -0.67
C PHE A 25 1.82 3.26 -0.53
N THR A 26 2.23 3.46 0.71
CA THR A 26 3.62 3.78 1.08
C THR A 26 4.09 2.77 2.13
N SER A 27 5.04 1.92 1.78
CA SER A 27 5.70 1.02 2.73
C SER A 27 6.80 1.77 3.50
N ASN A 28 7.19 1.25 4.65
CA ASN A 28 8.17 1.89 5.55
C ASN A 28 7.81 3.36 5.85
N ALA A 29 6.51 3.65 6.03
CA ALA A 29 6.02 4.99 6.30
C ALA A 29 6.64 5.54 7.60
N GLY A 30 7.67 6.39 7.46
CA GLY A 30 8.47 6.91 8.59
C GLY A 30 9.98 6.68 8.46
N GLY A 31 10.41 5.71 7.65
CA GLY A 31 11.82 5.40 7.38
C GLY A 31 12.45 6.19 6.23
N LYS A 32 13.74 5.88 5.95
CA LYS A 32 14.53 6.44 4.84
C LYS A 32 14.22 5.75 3.50
N ASP A 33 13.95 4.44 3.53
CA ASP A 33 13.71 3.61 2.33
C ASP A 33 12.21 3.42 2.09
N ARG A 34 11.54 4.51 1.71
CA ARG A 34 10.11 4.51 1.42
C ARG A 34 9.87 4.01 0.01
N GLU A 35 9.03 3.00 -0.12
CA GLU A 35 8.51 2.57 -1.41
C GLU A 35 7.07 3.05 -1.56
N MET A 36 6.73 3.51 -2.75
CA MET A 36 5.36 3.85 -3.11
C MET A 36 4.86 2.86 -4.15
N SER A 37 3.60 2.47 -4.04
CA SER A 37 2.95 1.62 -5.03
C SER A 37 1.48 1.98 -5.17
N PHE A 38 0.92 1.65 -6.32
CA PHE A 38 -0.51 1.63 -6.56
C PHE A 38 -0.86 0.24 -7.07
N VAL A 39 -2.14 -0.11 -7.04
CA VAL A 39 -2.61 -1.40 -7.50
C VAL A 39 -2.87 -1.30 -9.01
N MET A 40 -2.43 -2.27 -9.80
CA MET A 40 -2.79 -2.24 -11.22
C MET A 40 -4.31 -2.39 -11.38
N PRO A 41 -4.96 -1.81 -12.41
CA PRO A 41 -6.32 -2.19 -12.77
C PRO A 41 -6.46 -3.71 -12.92
N SER A 42 -7.60 -4.26 -12.53
CA SER A 42 -7.84 -5.71 -12.52
C SER A 42 -7.64 -6.39 -13.87
N ASP A 43 -7.85 -5.64 -14.96
CA ASP A 43 -7.68 -6.12 -16.34
C ASP A 43 -6.24 -6.56 -16.64
N TYR A 44 -5.27 -6.12 -15.82
CA TYR A 44 -3.87 -6.48 -15.93
C TYR A 44 -3.43 -7.61 -15.00
N TRP A 45 -4.34 -8.18 -14.20
CA TRP A 45 -3.99 -9.22 -13.23
C TRP A 45 -3.99 -10.59 -13.89
N ALA A 46 -2.94 -11.37 -13.62
CA ALA A 46 -2.78 -12.75 -14.01
C ALA A 46 -2.35 -13.60 -12.80
N GLU A 47 -2.50 -14.92 -12.90
CA GLU A 47 -2.12 -15.83 -11.79
C GLU A 47 -0.63 -15.71 -11.41
N ASP A 48 0.23 -15.43 -12.38
CA ASP A 48 1.67 -15.29 -12.22
C ASP A 48 2.15 -13.85 -11.96
N GLY A 49 1.25 -12.86 -12.00
CA GLY A 49 1.56 -11.47 -11.68
C GLY A 49 0.73 -10.46 -12.44
N VAL A 50 1.38 -9.44 -12.99
CA VAL A 50 0.75 -8.39 -13.81
C VAL A 50 1.34 -8.40 -15.22
N THR A 51 1.42 -9.59 -15.79
CA THR A 51 2.20 -9.91 -17.00
C THR A 51 1.64 -9.28 -18.28
N SER A 52 0.35 -8.92 -18.30
CA SER A 52 -0.29 -8.19 -19.41
C SER A 52 -0.16 -6.66 -19.31
N ALA A 53 0.43 -6.14 -18.23
CA ALA A 53 0.65 -4.71 -18.11
C ALA A 53 1.80 -4.24 -19.03
N PRO A 54 1.70 -3.03 -19.62
CA PRO A 54 2.80 -2.43 -20.37
C PRO A 54 4.08 -2.42 -19.53
N GLN A 55 5.21 -2.85 -20.08
CA GLN A 55 6.47 -2.85 -19.33
C GLN A 55 6.92 -1.42 -18.99
N PRO A 56 7.46 -1.17 -17.77
CA PRO A 56 8.09 0.10 -17.44
C PRO A 56 9.30 0.36 -18.35
N LEU A 57 9.58 1.64 -18.63
CA LEU A 57 10.78 2.00 -19.39
C LEU A 57 12.05 1.73 -18.56
N ASP A 58 13.13 1.36 -19.25
CA ASP A 58 14.45 1.15 -18.64
C ASP A 58 14.91 2.40 -17.87
N GLY A 59 15.46 2.18 -16.68
CA GLY A 59 15.94 3.27 -15.81
C GLY A 59 14.84 4.13 -15.16
N SER A 60 13.55 3.84 -15.38
CA SER A 60 12.43 4.57 -14.76
C SER A 60 12.36 4.44 -13.24
N GLY A 61 13.00 3.41 -12.67
CA GLY A 61 12.89 3.05 -11.26
C GLY A 61 11.52 2.46 -10.87
N VAL A 62 10.65 2.19 -11.85
CA VAL A 62 9.36 1.53 -11.66
C VAL A 62 9.53 0.04 -11.91
N LYS A 63 8.91 -0.78 -11.07
CA LYS A 63 8.89 -2.24 -11.20
C LYS A 63 7.45 -2.73 -11.08
N LEU A 64 7.18 -3.82 -11.77
CA LEU A 64 5.95 -4.59 -11.62
C LEU A 64 6.18 -5.67 -10.58
N GLN A 65 5.25 -5.82 -9.65
CA GLN A 65 5.36 -6.80 -8.58
C GLN A 65 4.01 -7.46 -8.31
N ARG A 66 4.03 -8.79 -8.19
CA ARG A 66 2.91 -9.54 -7.64
C ARG A 66 2.92 -9.40 -6.12
N ASN A 67 1.82 -8.88 -5.58
CA ASN A 67 1.56 -8.97 -4.16
C ASN A 67 0.75 -10.25 -3.92
N GLY A 68 1.32 -11.23 -3.20
CA GLY A 68 0.73 -12.56 -2.98
C GLY A 68 -0.56 -12.57 -2.13
N GLY A 69 -1.14 -11.40 -1.86
CA GLY A 69 -2.28 -11.24 -0.99
C GLY A 69 -1.95 -11.54 0.48
N GLY A 70 -2.99 -11.66 1.29
CA GLY A 70 -2.87 -12.02 2.71
C GLY A 70 -3.82 -11.24 3.60
N THR A 71 -3.87 -11.65 4.86
CA THR A 71 -4.67 -10.98 5.89
C THR A 71 -3.89 -9.81 6.46
N ARG A 72 -4.58 -8.69 6.65
CA ARG A 72 -4.02 -7.47 7.24
C ARG A 72 -4.88 -6.99 8.38
N ALA A 73 -4.24 -6.61 9.48
CA ALA A 73 -4.87 -5.77 10.48
C ALA A 73 -4.78 -4.32 10.03
N VAL A 74 -5.85 -3.54 10.28
CA VAL A 74 -5.99 -2.18 9.74
C VAL A 74 -6.58 -1.24 10.77
N VAL A 75 -6.02 -0.02 10.85
CA VAL A 75 -6.63 1.12 11.54
C VAL A 75 -6.94 2.21 10.51
N MET A 76 -8.22 2.53 10.38
CA MET A 76 -8.72 3.64 9.55
C MET A 76 -8.63 4.97 10.29
N PHE A 77 -8.30 6.05 9.57
CA PHE A 77 -8.30 7.40 10.12
C PHE A 77 -8.53 8.47 9.04
N GLY A 78 -9.15 9.59 9.43
CA GLY A 78 -9.31 10.76 8.59
C GLY A 78 -8.18 11.78 8.74
N GLY A 79 -8.27 12.87 7.98
CA GLY A 79 -7.28 13.95 8.02
C GLY A 79 -6.07 13.72 7.11
N PHE A 80 -5.02 14.50 7.33
CA PHE A 80 -3.76 14.35 6.62
C PHE A 80 -2.90 13.27 7.29
N ALA A 81 -2.22 12.45 6.50
CA ALA A 81 -1.30 11.44 6.99
C ALA A 81 0.09 12.05 7.30
N SER A 82 0.17 12.93 8.30
CA SER A 82 1.44 13.47 8.77
C SER A 82 2.31 12.36 9.40
N LYS A 83 3.62 12.60 9.56
CA LYS A 83 4.52 11.62 10.21
C LYS A 83 4.04 11.27 11.63
N SER A 84 3.54 12.24 12.38
CA SER A 84 3.00 12.03 13.73
C SER A 84 1.68 11.28 13.71
N ASP A 85 0.80 11.54 12.75
CA ASP A 85 -0.46 10.79 12.61
C ASP A 85 -0.19 9.33 12.28
N VAL A 86 0.71 9.07 11.33
CA VAL A 86 1.14 7.71 10.97
C VAL A 86 1.74 6.99 12.18
N ALA A 87 2.64 7.64 12.94
CA ALA A 87 3.23 7.04 14.13
C ALA A 87 2.17 6.69 15.19
N LYS A 88 1.25 7.61 15.47
CA LYS A 88 0.16 7.41 16.43
C LYS A 88 -0.77 6.26 16.02
N ARG A 89 -1.15 6.18 14.74
CA ARG A 89 -2.03 5.10 14.25
C ARG A 89 -1.32 3.75 14.16
N LYS A 90 -0.01 3.75 13.89
CA LYS A 90 0.83 2.55 14.00
C LYS A 90 0.85 2.02 15.43
N GLU A 91 1.10 2.88 16.41
CA GLU A 91 1.09 2.48 17.83
C GLU A 91 -0.27 1.89 18.22
N GLN A 92 -1.36 2.61 17.91
CA GLN A 92 -2.73 2.13 18.14
C GLN A 92 -3.00 0.75 17.54
N LEU A 93 -2.56 0.52 16.29
CA LEU A 93 -2.73 -0.77 15.62
C LEU A 93 -1.94 -1.88 16.32
N LEU A 94 -0.69 -1.63 16.69
CA LEU A 94 0.16 -2.61 17.37
C LEU A 94 -0.35 -2.92 18.78
N GLU A 95 -0.89 -1.93 19.49
CA GLU A 95 -1.52 -2.15 20.80
C GLU A 95 -2.78 -3.01 20.70
N GLY A 96 -3.62 -2.77 19.68
CA GLY A 96 -4.79 -3.61 19.41
C GLY A 96 -4.40 -5.07 19.14
N LEU A 97 -3.33 -5.29 18.37
CA LEU A 97 -2.84 -6.64 18.06
C LEU A 97 -2.24 -7.38 19.26
N LYS A 98 -1.73 -6.70 20.28
CA LYS A 98 -1.18 -7.36 21.48
C LYS A 98 -2.24 -8.12 22.29
N VAL A 99 -3.50 -7.72 22.17
CA VAL A 99 -4.64 -8.31 22.90
C VAL A 99 -5.54 -9.15 22.01
N ASP A 100 -5.24 -9.21 20.71
CA ASP A 100 -5.93 -10.07 19.76
C ASP A 100 -5.51 -11.53 20.02
N ARG A 101 -6.47 -12.45 19.99
CA ARG A 101 -6.24 -13.89 20.25
C ARG A 101 -6.30 -14.72 18.98
N ASP A 102 -6.79 -14.14 17.89
CA ASP A 102 -7.01 -14.82 16.62
C ASP A 102 -5.88 -14.52 15.64
N TYR A 103 -5.21 -13.36 15.76
CA TYR A 103 -4.16 -12.92 14.85
C TYR A 103 -2.93 -12.35 15.56
N GLU A 104 -1.76 -12.61 14.98
CA GLU A 104 -0.48 -12.01 15.40
C GLU A 104 0.25 -11.38 14.21
N VAL A 105 1.17 -10.45 14.50
CA VAL A 105 1.98 -9.78 13.46
C VAL A 105 2.83 -10.82 12.75
N LYS A 106 2.71 -10.89 11.42
CA LYS A 106 3.56 -11.76 10.61
C LYS A 106 5.01 -11.29 10.70
N GLU A 107 5.94 -12.21 10.97
CA GLU A 107 7.37 -11.89 11.09
C GLU A 107 7.91 -11.15 9.85
N GLY A 108 8.76 -10.16 10.07
CA GLY A 108 9.36 -9.33 9.01
C GLY A 108 8.39 -8.32 8.37
N SER A 109 7.14 -8.23 8.82
CA SER A 109 6.17 -7.29 8.26
C SER A 109 6.52 -5.85 8.57
N THR A 110 6.29 -5.00 7.58
CA THR A 110 6.40 -3.55 7.73
C THR A 110 5.03 -2.92 7.65
N VAL A 111 4.90 -1.76 8.29
CA VAL A 111 3.65 -1.00 8.25
C VAL A 111 3.50 -0.29 6.91
N ALA A 112 2.34 -0.46 6.28
CA ALA A 112 1.94 0.26 5.08
C ALA A 112 0.94 1.36 5.42
N LEU A 113 1.15 2.56 4.84
CA LEU A 113 0.15 3.62 4.78
C LEU A 113 -0.61 3.51 3.46
N ALA A 114 -1.93 3.38 3.50
CA ALA A 114 -2.81 3.44 2.34
C ALA A 114 -3.58 4.77 2.33
N GLN A 115 -3.50 5.49 1.22
CA GLN A 115 -4.15 6.79 1.03
C GLN A 115 -5.13 6.70 -0.15
N TYR A 116 -6.41 6.99 0.12
CA TYR A 116 -7.49 6.75 -0.85
C TYR A 116 -7.85 7.98 -1.68
N ASN A 117 -7.50 9.17 -1.19
CA ASN A 117 -7.97 10.43 -1.75
C ASN A 117 -6.85 11.17 -2.45
N ASP A 118 -7.24 11.94 -3.47
CA ASP A 118 -6.35 12.82 -4.21
C ASP A 118 -5.83 13.99 -3.34
N PRO A 119 -4.76 14.69 -3.78
CA PRO A 119 -4.19 15.81 -3.04
C PRO A 119 -5.13 16.99 -2.78
N PHE A 120 -6.22 17.16 -3.52
CA PHE A 120 -7.16 18.26 -3.40
C PHE A 120 -8.37 17.94 -2.51
N THR A 121 -8.57 16.69 -2.11
CA THR A 121 -9.64 16.32 -1.17
C THR A 121 -9.46 17.04 0.19
N PRO A 122 -10.50 17.71 0.73
CA PRO A 122 -10.45 18.35 2.05
C PRO A 122 -10.13 17.34 3.16
N GLY A 123 -9.32 17.75 4.15
CA GLY A 123 -8.79 16.84 5.19
C GLY A 123 -9.84 16.00 5.92
N TRP A 124 -10.99 16.60 6.25
CA TRP A 124 -12.10 15.91 6.94
C TRP A 124 -12.87 14.89 6.08
N LYS A 125 -12.70 14.93 4.74
CA LYS A 125 -13.22 13.91 3.81
C LYS A 125 -12.19 12.83 3.46
N ARG A 126 -10.95 12.97 3.93
CA ARG A 126 -9.90 12.00 3.62
C ARG A 126 -10.11 10.72 4.42
N ARG A 127 -9.78 9.60 3.79
CA ARG A 127 -9.64 8.27 4.35
C ARG A 127 -8.21 7.82 4.14
N ASN A 128 -7.59 7.38 5.22
CA ASN A 128 -6.28 6.75 5.22
C ASN A 128 -6.36 5.50 6.10
N GLU A 129 -5.46 4.56 5.84
CA GLU A 129 -5.33 3.33 6.59
C GLU A 129 -3.86 3.09 6.96
N ILE A 130 -3.63 2.66 8.19
CA ILE A 130 -2.39 2.00 8.59
C ILE A 130 -2.66 0.51 8.61
N ALA A 131 -1.86 -0.26 7.90
CA ALA A 131 -2.01 -1.71 7.78
C ALA A 131 -0.69 -2.44 8.08
N ILE A 132 -0.80 -3.64 8.65
CA ILE A 132 0.31 -4.59 8.79
C ILE A 132 -0.18 -5.99 8.42
N ASP A 133 0.69 -6.79 7.81
CA ASP A 133 0.37 -8.19 7.52
C ASP A 133 0.32 -9.00 8.84
N VAL A 134 -0.70 -9.85 8.95
CA VAL A 134 -0.93 -10.72 10.11
C VAL A 134 -1.11 -12.17 9.66
N VAL A 135 -0.88 -13.08 10.59
CA VAL A 135 -1.16 -14.51 10.44
C VAL A 135 -2.05 -14.96 11.60
N PRO A 136 -2.78 -16.08 11.47
CA PRO A 136 -3.49 -16.64 12.61
C PRO A 136 -2.54 -16.83 13.78
N ALA A 137 -2.96 -16.42 14.98
CA ALA A 137 -2.17 -16.59 16.18
C ALA A 137 -1.92 -18.09 16.39
N SER A 138 -0.68 -18.44 16.71
CA SER A 138 -0.34 -19.81 17.09
C SER A 138 -1.17 -20.20 18.31
N SER A 139 -2.15 -21.09 18.15
CA SER A 139 -2.95 -21.59 19.26
C SER A 139 -2.00 -22.31 20.23
N SER A 140 -1.75 -21.71 21.38
CA SER A 140 -1.18 -22.41 22.53
C SER A 140 -2.22 -23.44 22.98
N GLY A 141 -2.05 -24.67 22.50
CA GLY A 141 -2.78 -25.85 23.00
C GLY A 141 -2.42 -26.17 24.43
#